data_AF-A0A0P9KZ26-F1
#
_entry.id   AF-A0A0P9KZ26-F1
#
_cell.length_a   1.000
_cell.length_b   1.000
_cell.length_c   1.000
_cell.angle_alpha   90.00
_cell.angle_beta   90.00
_cell.angle_gamma   90.00
#
_symmetry.space_group_name_H-M   'P 1'
#
loop_
_entity.id
_entity.type
_entity.pdbx_description
1 polymer ?
#
loop_
_entity_poly.entity_id
_entity_poly.type
_entity_poly.pdbx_seq_one_letter_code
_entity_poly.pdbx_strand_id
1 'polypeptide(L)' 'MVAHGEVPTHTQVWQYNGDIFVRTQQDIQTAFDQSLSSGDGTKVYRLPATPFVTLSQMGQSVTLQLDIN' A
#
# COMPACT_ATOMS: atom_id res chain seq x y z
N MET A 1 -1.00 11.47 1.89
CA MET A 1 0.46 11.44 1.64
C MET A 1 0.68 11.35 0.13
N VAL A 2 1.91 11.54 -0.33
CA VAL A 2 2.28 11.29 -1.73
C VAL A 2 3.08 9.99 -1.80
N ALA A 3 2.79 9.16 -2.80
CA ALA A 3 3.55 7.95 -3.11
C ALA A 3 4.24 8.15 -4.47
N HIS A 4 5.49 7.74 -4.57
CA HIS A 4 6.35 7.89 -5.75
C HIS A 4 6.77 6.53 -6.31
N GLY A 5 7.21 6.53 -7.57
CA GLY A 5 7.58 5.34 -8.33
C GLY A 5 6.49 4.94 -9.32
N GLU A 6 6.51 3.68 -9.76
CA GLU A 6 5.49 3.11 -10.65
C GLU A 6 4.22 2.75 -9.85
N VAL A 7 3.55 3.76 -9.29
CA VAL A 7 2.35 3.56 -8.46
C VAL A 7 1.26 2.85 -9.29
N PRO A 8 0.84 1.62 -8.93
CA PRO A 8 -0.15 0.88 -9.70
C PRO A 8 -1.49 1.62 -9.74
N THR A 9 -2.26 1.42 -10.81
CA THR A 9 -3.61 1.98 -10.92
C THR A 9 -4.48 1.54 -9.74
N HIS A 10 -5.43 2.40 -9.34
CA HIS A 10 -6.29 2.19 -8.18
C HIS A 10 -5.54 2.02 -6.84
N THR A 11 -4.29 2.48 -6.74
CA THR A 11 -3.54 2.54 -5.48
C THR A 11 -3.66 3.91 -4.84
N GLN A 12 -4.03 3.94 -3.56
CA GLN A 12 -4.11 5.14 -2.73
C GLN A 12 -3.42 4.88 -1.41
N VAL A 13 -2.69 5.87 -0.91
CA VAL A 13 -1.97 5.76 0.36
C VAL A 13 -2.28 6.96 1.24
N TRP A 14 -2.60 6.73 2.51
CA TRP A 14 -2.83 7.79 3.50
C TRP A 14 -2.33 7.38 4.89
N GLN A 15 -2.08 8.40 5.71
CA GLN A 15 -1.72 8.19 7.12
C GLN A 15 -2.95 8.47 7.97
N TYR A 16 -3.11 7.67 9.03
CA TYR A 16 -4.11 7.95 10.05
C TYR A 16 -3.62 7.38 11.39
N ASN A 17 -3.57 8.23 12.41
CA ASN A 17 -3.16 7.88 13.77
C ASN A 17 -1.78 7.18 13.88
N GLY A 18 -0.80 7.62 13.09
CA GLY A 18 0.56 7.08 13.08
C GLY A 18 0.77 5.85 12.18
N ASP A 19 -0.30 5.26 11.65
CA ASP A 19 -0.22 4.14 10.73
C ASP A 19 -0.37 4.56 9.28
N ILE A 20 0.11 3.69 8.39
CA ILE A 20 -0.02 3.82 6.95
C ILE A 20 -1.11 2.89 6.46
N PHE A 21 -1.99 3.40 5.63
CA PHE A 21 -3.03 2.64 4.96
C PHE A 21 -2.77 2.63 3.46
N VAL A 22 -2.72 1.43 2.87
CA VAL A 22 -2.56 1.22 1.43
C VAL A 22 -3.83 0.57 0.91
N ARG A 23 -4.62 1.31 0.12
CA ARG A 23 -5.75 0.78 -0.63
C ARG A 23 -5.30 0.47 -2.05
N THR A 24 -5.45 -0.77 -2.50
CA THR A 24 -5.01 -1.20 -3.83
C THR A 24 -5.76 -2.46 -4.28
N GLN A 25 -5.64 -2.80 -5.56
CA GLN A 25 -6.02 -4.13 -6.07
C GLN A 25 -4.84 -5.11 -6.15
N GLN A 26 -3.62 -4.65 -5.82
CA GLN A 26 -2.42 -5.50 -5.80
C GLN A 26 -2.28 -6.22 -4.45
N ASP A 27 -1.60 -7.36 -4.45
CA ASP A 27 -1.17 -7.99 -3.20
C ASP A 27 0.03 -7.23 -2.60
N ILE A 28 0.08 -7.11 -1.27
CA ILE A 28 1.21 -6.50 -0.57
C ILE A 28 2.27 -7.55 -0.24
N GLN A 29 3.54 -7.19 -0.42
CA GLN A 29 4.70 -7.98 0.02
C GLN A 29 5.35 -7.41 1.28
N THR A 30 5.21 -6.11 1.53
CA THR A 30 5.60 -5.50 2.80
C THR A 30 4.76 -6.06 3.95
N ALA A 31 5.40 -6.27 5.10
CA ALA A 31 4.73 -6.68 6.32
C ALA A 31 3.62 -5.69 6.71
N PHE A 32 2.48 -6.21 7.15
CA PHE A 32 1.31 -5.44 7.53
C PHE A 32 0.67 -6.04 8.78
N ASP A 33 -0.03 -5.22 9.56
CA ASP A 33 -0.71 -5.65 10.79
C ASP A 33 -2.10 -6.20 10.51
N GLN A 34 -2.84 -5.55 9.60
CA GLN A 34 -4.23 -5.87 9.31
C GLN A 34 -4.55 -5.66 7.84
N SER A 35 -5.54 -6.41 7.34
CA SER A 35 -6.08 -6.23 6.00
C SER A 35 -7.60 -6.34 5.98
N LEU A 36 -8.27 -5.49 5.20
CA LEU A 36 -9.68 -5.63 4.82
C LEU A 36 -9.75 -5.89 3.31
N SER A 37 -10.67 -6.75 2.88
CA SER A 37 -10.91 -7.02 1.46
C SER A 37 -12.37 -6.73 1.11
N SER A 38 -12.59 -6.16 -0.06
CA SER A 38 -13.89 -5.95 -0.67
C SER A 38 -14.13 -6.98 -1.78
N GLY A 39 -15.39 -7.22 -2.14
CA GLY A 39 -15.78 -8.21 -3.15
C GLY A 39 -15.34 -7.87 -4.57
N ASP A 40 -14.96 -6.61 -4.83
CA ASP A 40 -14.41 -6.11 -6.09
C ASP A 40 -12.88 -6.31 -6.22
N GLY A 41 -12.27 -7.04 -5.27
CA GLY A 41 -10.82 -7.29 -5.25
C GLY A 41 -10.00 -6.15 -4.64
N THR A 42 -10.62 -5.04 -4.26
CA THR A 42 -9.93 -3.97 -3.53
C THR A 42 -9.56 -4.44 -2.12
N LYS A 43 -8.31 -4.23 -1.73
CA LYS A 43 -7.79 -4.48 -0.39
C LYS A 43 -7.33 -3.18 0.27
N VAL A 44 -7.45 -3.11 1.59
CA VAL A 44 -6.85 -2.06 2.42
C VAL A 44 -5.94 -2.73 3.43
N TYR A 45 -4.66 -2.42 3.37
CA TYR A 45 -3.65 -2.89 4.31
C TYR A 45 -3.31 -1.78 5.30
N ARG A 46 -3.23 -2.11 6.58
CA ARG A 46 -2.69 -1.25 7.64
C ARG A 46 -1.28 -1.69 7.97
N LEU A 47 -0.35 -0.76 7.92
CA LEU A 47 1.06 -0.96 8.18
C LEU A 47 1.53 -0.01 9.29
N PRO A 48 2.56 -0.40 10.06
CA PRO A 48 3.30 0.59 10.83
C PRO A 48 3.93 1.64 9.89
N ALA A 49 4.29 2.81 10.43
CA ALA A 49 4.96 3.84 9.65
C ALA A 49 6.24 3.30 8.96
N THR A 50 6.24 3.32 7.63
CA THR A 50 7.34 2.81 6.78
C THR A 50 7.55 3.73 5.57
N PRO A 51 8.80 4.06 5.22
CA PRO A 51 9.08 4.90 4.05
C PRO A 51 8.88 4.15 2.72
N PHE A 52 8.78 2.81 2.75
CA PHE A 52 8.63 1.99 1.55
C PHE A 52 7.52 0.96 1.69
N VAL A 53 6.80 0.76 0.58
CA VAL A 53 5.79 -0.31 0.42
C VAL A 53 6.06 -1.04 -0.89
N THR A 54 6.14 -2.37 -0.84
CA THR A 54 6.32 -3.24 -1.99
C THR A 54 5.02 -4.00 -2.26
N LEU A 55 4.53 -3.89 -3.48
CA LEU A 55 3.35 -4.56 -4.02
C LEU A 55 3.77 -5.60 -5.06
N SER A 56 2.96 -6.66 -5.21
CA SER A 56 3.08 -7.62 -6.30
C SER A 56 2.11 -7.25 -7.41
N GLN A 57 2.65 -6.80 -8.55
CA GLN A 57 1.88 -6.50 -9.75
C GLN A 57 2.20 -7.52 -10.83
N MET A 58 1.23 -8.39 -11.14
CA MET A 58 1.39 -9.47 -12.14
C MET A 58 2.64 -10.35 -11.89
N GLY A 59 2.95 -10.60 -10.60
CA GLY A 59 4.11 -11.39 -10.18
C GLY A 59 5.44 -10.63 -10.16
N GLN A 60 5.46 -9.34 -10.45
CA GLN A 60 6.61 -8.46 -10.31
C GLN A 60 6.51 -7.61 -9.05
N SER A 61 7.64 -7.39 -8.36
CA SER A 61 7.69 -6.50 -7.20
C SER A 61 7.81 -5.05 -7.64
N VAL A 62 6.87 -4.22 -7.22
CA VAL A 62 6.86 -2.77 -7.42
C VAL A 62 6.97 -2.09 -6.07
N THR A 63 8.02 -1.29 -5.89
CA THR A 63 8.27 -0.57 -4.61
C THR A 63 7.90 0.90 -4.75
N LEU A 64 7.04 1.34 -3.83
CA LEU A 64 6.59 2.72 -3.68
C LEU A 64 7.42 3.40 -2.58
N GLN A 65 7.87 4.61 -2.85
CA GLN A 65 8.43 5.50 -1.82
C GLN A 65 7.33 6.42 -1.30
N LEU A 66 7.19 6.51 0.02
CA LEU A 66 6.16 7.31 0.68
C LEU A 66 6.78 8.57 1.30
N ASP A 67 6.18 9.73 1.03
CA ASP A 67 6.48 10.94 1.78
C ASP A 67 5.76 10.90 3.13
N ILE A 68 6.52 10.58 4.18
CA ILE A 68 6.09 10.65 5.57
C ILE A 68 6.41 12.07 6.07
N ASN A 69 5.38 12.80 6.51
CA ASN A 69 5.53 14.10 7.17
C ASN A 69 5.71 13.94 8.68
#